data_AF-A0A087V072-F1
#
_entry.id   AF-A0A087V072-F1
#
_cell.length_a   1.000
_cell.length_b   1.000
_cell.length_c   1.000
_cell.angle_alpha   90.00
_cell.angle_beta   90.00
_cell.angle_gamma   90.00
#
_symmetry.space_group_name_H-M   'P 1'
#
loop_
_entity.id
_entity.type
_entity.pdbx_description
1 polymer ?
#
loop_
_entity_poly.entity_id
_entity_poly.type
_entity_poly.pdbx_seq_one_letter_code
_entity_poly.pdbx_strand_id
1 'polypeptide(L)'
;MNTSTPQIFSIDEWYRNNQRRFNQSDVSRAEWFRICQQSKQLAKEKQILTETVQDAVTKKIADRAKEIYDCQKDLEKTIEELTTEIKKLMLEKKRLENAINEVQLSLIVAQESLDLRDQRISSDLVHDRLQDELHREIEIIHTYQDLTKMIVGELENQIRRDQQAKIELERDWSDKWEAYNIDTICAHMQNTSTEQIAFYTGPQKIPNKWSTPQEWIEFTRHRLFNARNEIRMTSILRDKINTHLQNGYQDLRCQADLVESVLAQRINEISDSLYRLKKHLQLVIADIAEAEKTITFLKTQILEKEAPLKKVQTRLHMRNERPNVELCEDKAHTGLIIECRELAATIQALQEQLARAEASLSNLQETRRDLEREIAVKENTLMVDKNRVQPLRKKFPARHKLLGY
;
A
#
# COMPACT_ATOMS: atom_id res chain seq x y z
N MET A 1 -78.15 33.64 -78.98
CA MET A 1 -79.39 33.05 -79.51
C MET A 1 -79.06 32.37 -80.83
N ASN A 2 -78.78 31.06 -80.80
CA ASN A 2 -78.86 30.22 -82.00
C ASN A 2 -80.18 29.46 -81.88
N THR A 3 -81.23 30.01 -82.46
CA THR A 3 -82.52 29.33 -82.60
C THR A 3 -82.37 28.30 -83.71
N SER A 4 -81.89 27.11 -83.35
CA SER A 4 -81.94 25.95 -84.23
C SER A 4 -83.40 25.68 -84.59
N THR A 5 -83.74 25.85 -85.86
CA THR A 5 -85.03 25.47 -86.45
C THR A 5 -85.32 24.00 -86.09
N PRO A 6 -86.55 23.66 -85.66
CA PRO A 6 -86.89 22.28 -85.32
C PRO A 6 -86.83 21.44 -86.60
N GLN A 7 -85.86 20.53 -86.63
CA GLN A 7 -85.66 19.59 -87.73
C GLN A 7 -86.83 18.59 -87.72
N ILE A 8 -87.65 18.60 -88.77
CA ILE A 8 -88.74 17.64 -88.96
C ILE A 8 -88.13 16.39 -89.59
N PHE A 9 -87.99 15.34 -88.79
CA PHE A 9 -87.41 14.06 -89.21
C PHE A 9 -88.45 13.21 -89.94
N SER A 10 -88.03 12.49 -90.99
CA SER A 10 -88.86 11.42 -91.56
C SER A 10 -89.03 10.26 -90.57
N ILE A 11 -90.06 9.43 -90.74
CA ILE A 11 -90.26 8.23 -89.89
C ILE A 11 -89.01 7.33 -89.90
N ASP A 12 -88.35 7.17 -91.05
CA ASP A 12 -87.10 6.42 -91.17
C ASP A 12 -85.92 7.10 -90.45
N GLU A 13 -85.84 8.43 -90.48
CA GLU A 13 -84.82 9.18 -89.75
C GLU A 13 -85.02 9.11 -88.23
N TRP A 14 -86.27 9.12 -87.75
CA TRP A 14 -86.61 8.90 -86.35
C TRP A 14 -86.24 7.49 -85.89
N TYR A 15 -86.57 6.45 -86.67
CA TYR A 15 -86.16 5.07 -86.38
C TYR A 15 -84.63 4.92 -86.38
N ARG A 16 -83.92 5.49 -87.36
CA ARG A 16 -82.43 5.46 -87.40
C ARG A 16 -81.80 6.21 -86.23
N ASN A 17 -82.36 7.35 -85.81
CA ASN A 17 -81.86 8.11 -84.67
C ASN A 17 -82.07 7.35 -83.34
N ASN A 18 -83.25 6.77 -83.13
CA ASN A 18 -83.51 5.94 -81.95
C ASN A 18 -82.63 4.68 -81.94
N GLN A 19 -82.49 3.99 -83.07
CA GLN A 19 -81.57 2.85 -83.18
C GLN A 19 -80.12 3.27 -82.89
N ARG A 20 -79.68 4.43 -83.38
CA ARG A 20 -78.36 4.99 -83.05
C ARG A 20 -78.21 5.28 -81.56
N ARG A 21 -79.24 5.84 -80.91
CA ARG A 21 -79.24 6.13 -79.46
C ARG A 21 -79.26 4.87 -78.61
N PHE A 22 -80.03 3.84 -79.00
CA PHE A 22 -80.00 2.52 -78.36
C PHE A 22 -78.63 1.86 -78.51
N ASN A 23 -78.08 1.80 -79.73
CA ASN A 23 -76.74 1.27 -79.97
C ASN A 23 -75.65 2.04 -79.18
N GLN A 24 -75.73 3.37 -79.13
CA GLN A 24 -74.79 4.20 -78.36
C GLN A 24 -74.93 3.97 -76.84
N SER A 25 -76.17 3.81 -76.35
CA SER A 25 -76.46 3.45 -74.97
C SER A 25 -75.91 2.07 -74.63
N ASP A 26 -76.09 1.07 -75.51
CA ASP A 26 -75.58 -0.29 -75.31
C ASP A 26 -74.06 -0.34 -75.31
N VAL A 27 -73.39 0.42 -76.19
CA VAL A 27 -71.92 0.58 -76.18
C VAL A 27 -71.45 1.23 -74.88
N SER A 28 -72.09 2.32 -74.45
CA SER A 28 -71.74 3.03 -73.21
C SER A 28 -71.98 2.16 -71.96
N ARG A 29 -73.06 1.37 -71.95
CA ARG A 29 -73.37 0.41 -70.88
C ARG A 29 -72.35 -0.73 -70.87
N ALA A 30 -72.00 -1.29 -72.02
CA ALA A 30 -70.99 -2.34 -72.13
C ALA A 30 -69.61 -1.85 -71.68
N GLU A 31 -69.23 -0.62 -72.04
CA GLU A 31 -68.00 0.04 -71.57
C GLU A 31 -68.02 0.26 -70.06
N TRP A 32 -69.13 0.76 -69.50
CA TRP A 32 -69.29 0.90 -68.05
C TRP A 32 -69.22 -0.44 -67.32
N PHE A 33 -69.88 -1.49 -67.82
CA PHE A 33 -69.79 -2.85 -67.25
C PHE A 33 -68.35 -3.36 -67.27
N ARG A 34 -67.60 -3.12 -68.37
CA ARG A 34 -66.18 -3.45 -68.47
C ARG A 34 -65.36 -2.67 -67.44
N ILE A 35 -65.58 -1.37 -67.28
CA ILE A 35 -64.89 -0.53 -66.27
C ILE A 35 -65.20 -1.02 -64.85
N CYS A 36 -66.46 -1.37 -64.54
CA CYS A 36 -66.83 -1.92 -63.24
C CYS A 36 -66.13 -3.26 -62.97
N GLN A 37 -66.07 -4.15 -63.96
CA GLN A 37 -65.40 -5.44 -63.81
C GLN A 37 -63.89 -5.27 -63.63
N GLN A 38 -63.26 -4.44 -64.47
CA GLN A 38 -61.84 -4.13 -64.38
C GLN A 38 -61.49 -3.43 -63.06
N SER A 39 -62.32 -2.48 -62.60
CA SER A 39 -62.13 -1.79 -61.32
C SER A 39 -62.22 -2.76 -60.15
N LYS A 40 -63.20 -3.68 -60.14
CA LYS A 40 -63.32 -4.71 -59.08
C LYS A 40 -62.15 -5.68 -59.08
N GLN A 41 -61.70 -6.12 -60.26
CA GLN A 41 -60.52 -6.98 -60.39
C GLN A 41 -59.26 -6.26 -59.91
N LEU A 42 -59.04 -5.03 -60.36
CA LEU A 42 -57.91 -4.20 -59.93
C LEU A 42 -57.93 -3.97 -58.42
N ALA A 43 -59.09 -3.65 -57.83
CA ALA A 43 -59.22 -3.49 -56.39
C ALA A 43 -58.80 -4.75 -55.62
N LYS A 44 -59.24 -5.93 -56.06
CA LYS A 44 -58.85 -7.21 -55.45
C LYS A 44 -57.36 -7.50 -55.61
N GLU A 45 -56.80 -7.30 -56.80
CA GLU A 45 -55.37 -7.47 -57.06
C GLU A 45 -54.52 -6.52 -56.20
N LYS A 46 -54.92 -5.25 -56.09
CA LYS A 46 -54.22 -4.25 -55.27
C LYS A 46 -54.40 -4.49 -53.78
N GLN A 47 -55.53 -5.02 -53.34
CA GLN A 47 -55.72 -5.44 -51.95
C GLN A 47 -54.74 -6.55 -51.57
N ILE A 48 -54.69 -7.64 -52.36
CA ILE A 48 -53.76 -8.76 -52.11
C ILE A 48 -52.31 -8.28 -52.13
N LEU A 49 -51.94 -7.43 -53.10
CA LEU A 49 -50.60 -6.85 -53.15
C LEU A 49 -50.28 -6.02 -51.90
N THR A 50 -51.23 -5.21 -51.42
CA THR A 50 -51.06 -4.39 -50.22
C THR A 50 -50.84 -5.25 -48.99
N GLU A 51 -51.70 -6.25 -48.76
CA GLU A 51 -51.59 -7.19 -47.65
C GLU A 51 -50.25 -7.95 -47.70
N THR A 52 -49.88 -8.47 -48.86
CA THR A 52 -48.62 -9.23 -49.04
C THR A 52 -47.39 -8.37 -48.75
N VAL A 53 -47.38 -7.12 -49.24
CA VAL A 53 -46.25 -6.20 -49.00
C VAL A 53 -46.20 -5.78 -47.54
N GLN A 54 -47.35 -5.48 -46.91
CA GLN A 54 -47.42 -5.16 -45.49
C GLN A 54 -46.90 -6.31 -44.63
N ASP A 55 -47.41 -7.53 -44.81
CA ASP A 55 -46.98 -8.71 -44.06
C ASP A 55 -45.47 -8.97 -44.19
N ALA A 56 -44.94 -8.86 -45.42
CA ALA A 56 -43.53 -9.06 -45.67
C ALA A 56 -42.63 -8.01 -44.98
N VAL A 57 -43.06 -6.75 -44.92
CA VAL A 57 -42.32 -5.67 -44.25
C VAL A 57 -42.48 -5.77 -42.73
N THR A 58 -43.67 -6.04 -42.22
CA THR A 58 -43.93 -6.27 -40.78
C THR A 58 -43.03 -7.38 -40.24
N LYS A 59 -42.88 -8.48 -40.98
CA LYS A 59 -41.96 -9.56 -40.60
C LYS A 59 -40.50 -9.09 -40.52
N LYS A 60 -40.03 -8.30 -41.49
CA LYS A 60 -38.66 -7.75 -41.48
C LYS A 60 -38.41 -6.80 -40.30
N ILE A 61 -39.41 -6.00 -39.93
CA ILE A 61 -39.33 -5.11 -38.76
C ILE A 61 -39.26 -5.96 -37.47
N ALA A 62 -40.07 -7.03 -37.37
CA ALA A 62 -40.02 -7.94 -36.23
C ALA A 62 -38.68 -8.69 -36.12
N ASP A 63 -38.13 -9.19 -37.24
CA ASP A 63 -36.82 -9.82 -37.28
C ASP A 63 -35.72 -8.84 -36.84
N ARG A 64 -35.81 -7.56 -37.26
CA ARG A 64 -34.88 -6.51 -36.86
C ARG A 64 -34.99 -6.17 -35.37
N ALA A 65 -36.20 -6.07 -34.82
CA ALA A 65 -36.42 -5.85 -33.39
C ALA A 65 -35.75 -6.95 -32.56
N LYS A 66 -35.84 -8.21 -33.02
CA LYS A 66 -35.15 -9.33 -32.37
C LYS A 66 -33.62 -9.19 -32.38
N GLU A 67 -33.02 -8.84 -33.52
CA GLU A 67 -31.56 -8.61 -33.59
C GLU A 67 -31.09 -7.49 -32.65
N ILE A 68 -31.86 -6.40 -32.56
CA ILE A 68 -31.56 -5.29 -31.66
C ILE A 68 -31.62 -5.78 -30.21
N TYR A 69 -32.67 -6.52 -29.85
CA TYR A 69 -32.85 -7.07 -28.50
C TYR A 69 -31.72 -8.03 -28.09
N ASP A 70 -31.28 -8.90 -28.98
CA ASP A 70 -30.15 -9.79 -28.71
C ASP A 70 -28.86 -8.98 -28.44
N CYS A 71 -28.61 -7.90 -29.19
CA CYS A 71 -27.49 -7.00 -28.92
C CYS A 71 -27.63 -6.28 -27.56
N GLN A 72 -28.84 -5.87 -27.18
CA GLN A 72 -29.08 -5.23 -25.88
C GLN A 72 -28.73 -6.15 -24.71
N LYS A 73 -29.04 -7.45 -24.81
CA LYS A 73 -28.67 -8.43 -23.78
C LYS A 73 -27.17 -8.54 -23.59
N ASP A 74 -26.42 -8.59 -24.69
CA ASP A 74 -24.95 -8.66 -24.64
C ASP A 74 -24.34 -7.39 -24.03
N LEU A 75 -24.91 -6.23 -24.36
CA LEU A 75 -24.54 -4.93 -23.78
C LEU A 75 -24.84 -4.88 -22.28
N GLU A 76 -26.07 -5.22 -21.88
CA GLU A 76 -26.53 -5.21 -20.48
C GLU A 76 -25.65 -6.12 -19.61
N LYS A 77 -25.41 -7.36 -20.05
CA LYS A 77 -24.52 -8.30 -19.36
C LYS A 77 -23.11 -7.73 -19.17
N THR A 78 -22.54 -7.14 -20.22
CA THR A 78 -21.16 -6.61 -20.16
C THR A 78 -21.08 -5.35 -19.28
N ILE A 79 -22.14 -4.53 -19.25
CA ILE A 79 -22.26 -3.38 -18.33
C ILE A 79 -22.30 -3.84 -16.87
N GLU A 80 -23.03 -4.91 -16.56
CA GLU A 80 -23.07 -5.50 -15.22
C GLU A 80 -21.70 -6.06 -14.79
N GLU A 81 -21.00 -6.74 -15.71
CA GLU A 81 -19.64 -7.24 -15.49
C GLU A 81 -18.66 -6.08 -15.19
N LEU A 82 -18.65 -5.03 -16.01
CA LEU A 82 -17.85 -3.82 -15.76
C LEU A 82 -18.21 -3.16 -14.43
N THR A 83 -19.50 -3.04 -14.12
CA THR A 83 -19.95 -2.43 -12.85
C THR A 83 -19.42 -3.22 -11.65
N THR A 84 -19.40 -4.54 -11.75
CA THR A 84 -18.86 -5.43 -10.72
C THR A 84 -17.34 -5.30 -10.61
N GLU A 85 -16.63 -5.27 -11.73
CA GLU A 85 -15.17 -5.11 -11.73
C GLU A 85 -14.73 -3.74 -11.22
N ILE A 86 -15.40 -2.64 -11.59
CA ILE A 86 -15.13 -1.29 -11.04
C ILE A 86 -15.25 -1.29 -9.51
N LYS A 87 -16.31 -1.92 -8.96
CA LYS A 87 -16.48 -2.04 -7.50
C LYS A 87 -15.32 -2.81 -6.86
N LYS A 88 -14.87 -3.91 -7.47
CA LYS A 88 -13.70 -4.67 -6.98
C LYS A 88 -12.43 -3.82 -7.01
N LEU A 89 -12.18 -3.08 -8.09
CA LEU A 89 -11.02 -2.18 -8.18
C LEU A 89 -11.04 -1.08 -7.13
N MET A 90 -12.22 -0.51 -6.84
CA MET A 90 -12.36 0.50 -5.78
C MET A 90 -12.04 -0.09 -4.40
N LEU A 91 -12.41 -1.35 -4.14
CA LEU A 91 -12.05 -2.05 -2.90
C LEU A 91 -10.55 -2.32 -2.82
N GLU A 92 -9.92 -2.78 -3.91
CA GLU A 92 -8.46 -2.98 -3.95
C GLU A 92 -7.70 -1.65 -3.80
N LYS A 93 -8.24 -0.55 -4.33
CA LYS A 93 -7.65 0.79 -4.13
C LYS A 93 -7.62 1.14 -2.64
N LYS A 94 -8.76 1.00 -1.97
CA LYS A 94 -8.86 1.25 -0.53
C LYS A 94 -7.92 0.34 0.27
N ARG A 95 -7.80 -0.93 -0.13
CA ARG A 95 -6.88 -1.89 0.49
C ARG A 95 -5.42 -1.45 0.36
N LEU A 96 -4.98 -0.98 -0.81
CA LEU A 96 -3.64 -0.44 -1.01
C LEU A 96 -3.39 0.84 -0.20
N GLU A 97 -4.36 1.75 -0.15
CA GLU A 97 -4.28 2.98 0.66
C GLU A 97 -4.16 2.66 2.15
N ASN A 98 -4.94 1.69 2.65
CA ASN A 98 -4.84 1.18 4.01
C ASN A 98 -3.44 0.59 4.26
N ALA A 99 -2.93 -0.24 3.35
CA ALA A 99 -1.60 -0.85 3.48
C ALA A 99 -0.48 0.21 3.54
N ILE A 100 -0.55 1.27 2.72
CA ILE A 100 0.40 2.40 2.79
C ILE A 100 0.35 3.08 4.16
N ASN A 101 -0.84 3.36 4.68
CA ASN A 101 -1.02 4.01 5.97
C ASN A 101 -0.47 3.16 7.12
N GLU A 102 -0.65 1.83 7.07
CA GLU A 102 -0.12 0.92 8.09
C GLU A 102 1.41 0.81 8.00
N VAL A 103 1.99 0.79 6.80
CA VAL A 103 3.45 0.82 6.63
C VAL A 103 4.06 2.16 7.08
N GLN A 104 3.32 3.26 7.03
CA GLN A 104 3.77 4.53 7.59
C GLN A 104 4.03 4.43 9.11
N LEU A 105 3.24 3.64 9.85
CA LEU A 105 3.51 3.39 11.26
C LEU A 105 4.82 2.63 11.46
N SER A 106 5.10 1.61 10.62
CA SER A 106 6.38 0.89 10.65
C SER A 106 7.57 1.82 10.39
N LEU A 107 7.43 2.78 9.48
CA LEU A 107 8.46 3.77 9.19
C LEU A 107 8.77 4.63 10.42
N ILE A 108 7.72 5.14 11.07
CA ILE A 108 7.84 5.94 12.29
C ILE A 108 8.53 5.12 13.39
N VAL A 109 8.13 3.86 13.57
CA VAL A 109 8.75 2.96 14.56
C VAL A 109 10.25 2.76 14.29
N ALA A 110 10.66 2.58 13.03
CA ALA A 110 12.08 2.43 12.67
C ALA A 110 12.88 3.74 12.89
N GLN A 111 12.33 4.88 12.48
CA GLN A 111 12.94 6.20 12.68
C GLN A 111 13.06 6.57 14.16
N GLU A 112 11.97 6.45 14.92
CA GLU A 112 12.00 6.69 16.37
C GLU A 112 12.96 5.73 17.08
N SER A 113 13.11 4.49 16.60
CA SER A 113 14.11 3.57 17.13
C SER A 113 15.53 4.10 16.95
N LEU A 114 15.86 4.68 15.79
CA LEU A 114 17.16 5.33 15.56
C LEU A 114 17.33 6.56 16.45
N ASP A 115 16.34 7.45 16.50
CA ASP A 115 16.38 8.67 17.32
C ASP A 115 16.56 8.37 18.82
N LEU A 116 15.96 7.28 19.30
CA LEU A 116 16.16 6.80 20.67
C LEU A 116 17.60 6.34 20.89
N ARG A 117 18.18 5.63 19.92
CA ARG A 117 19.54 5.08 20.01
C ARG A 117 20.63 6.13 19.92
N ASP A 118 20.35 7.28 19.32
CA ASP A 118 21.22 8.45 19.32
C ASP A 118 21.31 9.10 20.71
N GLN A 119 20.46 8.70 21.68
CA GLN A 119 20.51 9.13 23.08
C GLN A 119 21.44 8.26 23.94
N ARG A 120 22.08 7.23 23.37
CA ARG A 120 23.18 6.51 24.01
C ARG A 120 24.37 7.46 24.19
N ILE A 121 25.22 7.18 25.18
CA ILE A 121 26.29 8.09 25.57
C ILE A 121 27.67 7.44 25.45
N SER A 122 28.70 8.28 25.29
CA SER A 122 30.11 7.88 25.39
C SER A 122 30.48 6.72 24.45
N SER A 123 31.23 5.74 24.96
CA SER A 123 31.72 4.54 24.26
C SER A 123 30.63 3.67 23.64
N ASP A 124 29.36 3.81 24.04
CA ASP A 124 28.23 3.04 23.51
C ASP A 124 27.46 3.76 22.39
N LEU A 125 27.77 5.04 22.11
CA LEU A 125 27.25 5.73 20.94
C LEU A 125 28.04 5.28 19.70
N VAL A 126 27.70 4.10 19.21
CA VAL A 126 28.37 3.45 18.09
C VAL A 126 27.39 3.09 16.98
N HIS A 127 27.88 3.20 15.75
CA HIS A 127 27.23 2.62 14.58
C HIS A 127 27.48 1.12 14.58
N ASP A 128 26.44 0.36 14.96
CA ASP A 128 26.50 -1.09 15.06
C ASP A 128 25.51 -1.73 14.08
N ARG A 129 25.56 -3.06 13.99
CA ARG A 129 24.69 -3.84 13.10
C ARG A 129 23.21 -3.52 13.28
N LEU A 130 22.76 -3.23 14.51
CA LEU A 130 21.36 -2.86 14.72
C LEU A 130 21.01 -1.54 14.01
N GLN A 131 21.95 -0.58 13.98
CA GLN A 131 21.74 0.67 13.25
C GLN A 131 21.66 0.39 11.74
N ASP A 132 22.53 -0.46 11.20
CA ASP A 132 22.51 -0.86 9.78
C ASP A 132 21.16 -1.48 9.40
N GLU A 133 20.67 -2.43 10.20
CA GLU A 133 19.41 -3.13 9.91
C GLU A 133 18.18 -2.22 10.03
N LEU A 134 18.21 -1.22 10.93
CA LEU A 134 17.16 -0.20 11.04
C LEU A 134 17.14 0.74 9.82
N HIS A 135 18.31 1.16 9.32
CA HIS A 135 18.38 1.93 8.06
C HIS A 135 17.88 1.11 6.87
N ARG A 136 18.30 -0.17 6.79
CA ARG A 136 17.83 -1.08 5.76
C ARG A 136 16.31 -1.31 5.81
N GLU A 137 15.73 -1.35 7.00
CA GLU A 137 14.28 -1.40 7.17
C GLU A 137 13.59 -0.16 6.62
N ILE A 138 14.13 1.04 6.87
CA ILE A 138 13.62 2.30 6.30
C ILE A 138 13.69 2.27 4.76
N GLU A 139 14.80 1.78 4.18
CA GLU A 139 14.96 1.65 2.73
C GLU A 139 13.93 0.71 2.09
N ILE A 140 13.71 -0.46 2.72
CA ILE A 140 12.71 -1.44 2.27
C ILE A 140 11.31 -0.83 2.35
N ILE A 141 11.00 -0.13 3.44
CA ILE A 141 9.70 0.55 3.61
C ILE A 141 9.48 1.60 2.53
N HIS A 142 10.46 2.46 2.25
CA HIS A 142 10.35 3.46 1.19
C HIS A 142 10.15 2.84 -0.19
N THR A 143 10.94 1.80 -0.50
CA THR A 143 10.80 1.06 -1.77
C THR A 143 9.39 0.47 -1.92
N TYR A 144 8.85 -0.13 -0.85
CA TYR A 144 7.49 -0.65 -0.83
C TYR A 144 6.45 0.46 -1.02
N GLN A 145 6.59 1.60 -0.34
CA GLN A 145 5.68 2.74 -0.46
C GLN A 145 5.65 3.29 -1.89
N ASP A 146 6.81 3.44 -2.53
CA ASP A 146 6.89 3.99 -3.88
C ASP A 146 6.30 3.04 -4.94
N LEU A 147 6.60 1.75 -4.83
CA LEU A 147 5.96 0.72 -5.67
C LEU A 147 4.44 0.70 -5.48
N THR A 148 3.96 0.82 -4.24
CA THR A 148 2.52 0.81 -3.95
C THR A 148 1.83 2.04 -4.51
N LYS A 149 2.44 3.23 -4.40
CA LYS A 149 1.92 4.47 -5.01
C LYS A 149 1.83 4.37 -6.54
N MET A 150 2.84 3.78 -7.18
CA MET A 150 2.80 3.53 -8.63
C MET A 150 1.65 2.60 -9.01
N ILE A 151 1.44 1.51 -8.28
CA ILE A 151 0.33 0.57 -8.50
C ILE A 151 -1.03 1.25 -8.28
N VAL A 152 -1.16 2.11 -7.27
CA VAL A 152 -2.38 2.92 -7.06
C VAL A 152 -2.63 3.82 -8.29
N GLY A 153 -1.60 4.44 -8.85
CA GLY A 153 -1.73 5.23 -10.09
C GLY A 153 -2.17 4.40 -11.30
N GLU A 154 -1.63 3.19 -11.47
CA GLU A 154 -2.08 2.24 -12.51
C GLU A 154 -3.55 1.84 -12.32
N LEU A 155 -3.95 1.59 -11.08
CA LEU A 155 -5.30 1.23 -10.68
C LEU A 155 -6.32 2.34 -10.94
N GLU A 156 -5.99 3.58 -10.59
CA GLU A 156 -6.85 4.74 -10.90
C GLU A 156 -7.04 4.94 -12.40
N ASN A 157 -5.98 4.72 -13.19
CA ASN A 157 -6.07 4.75 -14.64
C ASN A 157 -6.98 3.63 -15.18
N GLN A 158 -6.87 2.41 -14.64
CA GLN A 158 -7.75 1.30 -15.03
C GLN A 158 -9.21 1.59 -14.67
N ILE A 159 -9.50 2.10 -13.47
CA ILE A 159 -10.86 2.49 -13.06
C ILE A 159 -11.45 3.52 -14.03
N ARG A 160 -10.66 4.53 -14.46
CA ARG A 160 -11.11 5.52 -15.44
C ARG A 160 -11.44 4.89 -16.79
N ARG A 161 -10.62 3.96 -17.28
CA ARG A 161 -10.89 3.23 -18.54
C ARG A 161 -12.14 2.37 -18.45
N ASP A 162 -12.32 1.63 -17.36
CA ASP A 162 -13.50 0.80 -17.13
C ASP A 162 -14.78 1.65 -17.07
N GLN A 163 -14.73 2.81 -16.39
CA GLN A 163 -15.84 3.77 -16.35
C GLN A 163 -16.18 4.33 -17.73
N GLN A 164 -15.17 4.69 -18.53
CA GLN A 164 -15.37 5.17 -19.89
C GLN A 164 -16.00 4.09 -20.79
N ALA A 165 -15.49 2.86 -20.73
CA ALA A 165 -16.04 1.72 -21.46
C ALA A 165 -17.50 1.46 -21.06
N LYS A 166 -17.83 1.55 -19.76
CA LYS A 166 -19.19 1.42 -19.26
C LYS A 166 -20.12 2.49 -19.84
N ILE A 167 -19.72 3.77 -19.81
CA ILE A 167 -20.52 4.88 -20.38
C ILE A 167 -20.77 4.67 -21.88
N GLU A 168 -19.77 4.20 -22.62
CA GLU A 168 -19.92 3.92 -24.05
C GLU A 168 -20.89 2.77 -24.35
N LEU A 169 -20.88 1.71 -23.52
CA LEU A 169 -21.85 0.62 -23.63
C LEU A 169 -23.25 1.06 -23.21
N GLU A 170 -23.40 1.85 -22.14
CA GLU A 170 -24.69 2.38 -21.69
C GLU A 170 -25.34 3.28 -22.75
N ARG A 171 -24.53 4.08 -23.45
CA ARG A 171 -25.01 4.88 -24.58
C ARG A 171 -25.48 3.99 -25.74
N ASP A 172 -24.68 2.98 -26.12
CA ASP A 172 -25.11 2.05 -27.18
C ASP A 172 -26.39 1.31 -26.80
N TRP A 173 -26.48 0.87 -25.54
CA TRP A 173 -27.66 0.19 -25.02
C TRP A 173 -28.90 1.09 -25.06
N SER A 174 -28.76 2.36 -24.70
CA SER A 174 -29.85 3.35 -24.78
C SER A 174 -30.31 3.58 -26.21
N ASP A 175 -29.38 3.76 -27.16
CA ASP A 175 -29.70 3.93 -28.59
C ASP A 175 -30.43 2.68 -29.13
N LYS A 176 -29.98 1.49 -28.73
CA LYS A 176 -30.62 0.21 -29.09
C LYS A 176 -31.99 0.04 -28.44
N TRP A 177 -32.20 0.55 -27.22
CA TRP A 177 -33.47 0.49 -26.52
C TRP A 177 -34.54 1.33 -27.19
N GLU A 178 -34.19 2.55 -27.58
CA GLU A 178 -35.10 3.41 -28.33
C GLU A 178 -35.44 2.78 -29.70
N ALA A 179 -34.44 2.27 -30.42
CA ALA A 179 -34.66 1.59 -31.69
C ALA A 179 -35.54 0.33 -31.55
N TYR A 180 -35.29 -0.50 -30.54
CA TYR A 180 -36.12 -1.68 -30.25
C TYR A 180 -37.57 -1.29 -29.95
N ASN A 181 -37.80 -0.25 -29.16
CA ASN A 181 -39.15 0.20 -28.81
C ASN A 181 -39.90 0.72 -30.06
N ILE A 182 -39.23 1.51 -30.91
CA ILE A 182 -39.80 1.98 -32.18
C ILE A 182 -40.17 0.78 -33.07
N ASP A 183 -39.23 -0.14 -33.32
CA ASP A 183 -39.45 -1.29 -34.20
C ASP A 183 -40.53 -2.23 -33.63
N THR A 184 -40.59 -2.39 -32.31
CA THR A 184 -41.64 -3.18 -31.65
C THR A 184 -43.00 -2.54 -31.85
N ILE A 185 -43.13 -1.23 -31.66
CA ILE A 185 -44.39 -0.53 -31.90
C ILE A 185 -44.79 -0.69 -33.38
N CYS A 186 -43.87 -0.45 -34.32
CA CYS A 186 -44.12 -0.60 -35.76
C CYS A 186 -44.53 -2.02 -36.15
N ALA A 187 -43.90 -3.06 -35.58
CA ALA A 187 -44.24 -4.46 -35.86
C ALA A 187 -45.64 -4.85 -35.36
N HIS A 188 -46.17 -4.16 -34.35
CA HIS A 188 -47.51 -4.42 -33.80
C HIS A 188 -48.60 -3.48 -34.35
N MET A 189 -48.26 -2.52 -35.21
CA MET A 189 -49.24 -1.63 -35.84
C MET A 189 -50.15 -2.43 -36.78
N GLN A 190 -51.46 -2.28 -36.60
CA GLN A 190 -52.47 -2.82 -37.50
C GLN A 190 -53.17 -1.69 -38.24
N ASN A 191 -53.74 -1.94 -39.41
CA ASN A 191 -54.47 -0.92 -40.17
C ASN A 191 -55.64 -0.27 -39.39
N THR A 192 -56.08 -0.90 -38.30
CA THR A 192 -57.13 -0.44 -37.37
C THR A 192 -56.60 0.36 -36.17
N SER A 193 -55.29 0.56 -36.02
CA SER A 193 -54.66 1.28 -34.90
C SER A 193 -54.84 2.81 -35.03
N THR A 194 -56.06 3.30 -34.83
CA THR A 194 -56.49 4.70 -35.11
C THR A 194 -55.77 5.79 -34.31
N GLU A 195 -55.25 5.50 -33.12
CA GLU A 195 -54.50 6.47 -32.30
C GLU A 195 -52.99 6.54 -32.66
N GLN A 196 -52.48 5.57 -33.41
CA GLN A 196 -51.05 5.40 -33.71
C GLN A 196 -50.70 5.69 -35.17
N ILE A 197 -51.71 5.79 -36.05
CA ILE A 197 -51.52 5.95 -37.49
C ILE A 197 -52.05 7.33 -37.92
N ALA A 198 -51.18 8.12 -38.57
CA ALA A 198 -51.54 9.43 -39.10
C ALA A 198 -50.84 9.67 -40.45
N PHE A 199 -51.44 10.53 -41.28
CA PHE A 199 -50.76 11.08 -42.45
C PHE A 199 -49.85 12.22 -41.99
N TYR A 200 -48.54 12.06 -42.19
CA TYR A 200 -47.57 13.11 -41.90
C TYR A 200 -47.44 14.06 -43.10
N THR A 201 -47.60 15.36 -42.88
CA THR A 201 -47.50 16.40 -43.93
C THR A 201 -46.04 16.83 -44.15
N GLY A 202 -45.64 16.94 -45.43
CA GLY A 202 -44.28 17.32 -45.85
C GLY A 202 -43.52 16.20 -46.57
N PRO A 203 -42.39 16.49 -47.23
CA PRO A 203 -41.54 15.45 -47.81
C PRO A 203 -41.03 14.51 -46.71
N GLN A 204 -41.08 13.20 -46.95
CA GLN A 204 -40.49 12.22 -46.05
C GLN A 204 -39.04 12.60 -45.77
N LYS A 205 -38.69 12.74 -44.49
CA LYS A 205 -37.32 13.00 -44.06
C LYS A 205 -36.49 11.76 -44.37
N ILE A 206 -35.79 11.76 -45.49
CA ILE A 206 -34.80 10.74 -45.84
C ILE A 206 -33.45 11.30 -45.39
N PRO A 207 -32.80 10.72 -44.35
CA PRO A 207 -31.46 11.07 -43.95
C PRO A 207 -30.47 11.04 -45.12
N ASN A 208 -29.54 12.01 -45.15
CA ASN A 208 -28.49 12.08 -46.17
C ASN A 208 -27.42 10.98 -46.01
N LYS A 209 -27.42 10.26 -44.88
CA LYS A 209 -26.49 9.17 -44.58
C LYS A 209 -27.19 8.08 -43.76
N TRP A 210 -26.94 6.83 -44.11
CA TRP A 210 -27.42 5.64 -43.41
C TRP A 210 -26.21 4.81 -42.97
N SER A 211 -26.31 4.17 -41.81
CA SER A 211 -25.42 3.06 -41.48
C SER A 211 -25.93 1.79 -42.18
N THR A 212 -25.00 0.97 -42.63
CA THR A 212 -25.32 -0.38 -43.09
C THR A 212 -25.54 -1.31 -41.90
N PRO A 213 -26.29 -2.42 -42.05
CA PRO A 213 -26.43 -3.43 -41.00
C PRO A 213 -25.07 -3.97 -40.50
N GLN A 214 -24.10 -4.06 -41.42
CA GLN A 214 -22.73 -4.48 -41.10
C GLN A 214 -22.01 -3.45 -40.23
N GLU A 215 -22.08 -2.17 -40.57
CA GLU A 215 -21.49 -1.11 -39.73
C GLU A 215 -22.15 -1.04 -38.35
N TRP A 216 -23.47 -1.25 -38.27
CA TRP A 216 -24.20 -1.27 -37.01
C TRP A 216 -23.75 -2.41 -36.09
N ILE A 217 -23.57 -3.63 -36.62
CA ILE A 217 -23.16 -4.76 -35.78
C ILE A 217 -21.69 -4.65 -35.37
N GLU A 218 -20.82 -4.20 -36.26
CA GLU A 218 -19.39 -4.01 -35.96
C GLU A 218 -19.18 -2.90 -34.93
N PHE A 219 -20.01 -1.85 -34.94
CA PHE A 219 -19.96 -0.80 -33.93
C PHE A 219 -20.18 -1.33 -32.51
N THR A 220 -21.23 -2.13 -32.30
CA THR A 220 -21.52 -2.74 -31.00
C THR A 220 -20.49 -3.82 -30.65
N ARG A 221 -20.07 -4.66 -31.61
CA ARG A 221 -19.03 -5.69 -31.39
C ARG A 221 -17.70 -5.11 -30.96
N HIS A 222 -17.25 -4.03 -31.60
CA HIS A 222 -16.00 -3.37 -31.26
C HIS A 222 -16.01 -2.83 -29.82
N ARG A 223 -17.12 -2.20 -29.39
CA ARG A 223 -17.27 -1.72 -28.01
C ARG A 223 -17.28 -2.86 -26.99
N LEU A 224 -18.02 -3.92 -27.27
CA LEU A 224 -18.04 -5.13 -26.43
C LEU A 224 -16.65 -5.76 -26.32
N PHE A 225 -15.90 -5.81 -27.42
CA PHE A 225 -14.53 -6.31 -27.43
C PHE A 225 -13.61 -5.47 -26.54
N ASN A 226 -13.67 -4.14 -26.66
CA ASN A 226 -12.87 -3.24 -25.84
C ASN A 226 -13.21 -3.38 -24.36
N ALA A 227 -14.50 -3.39 -24.00
CA ALA A 227 -14.95 -3.59 -22.62
C ALA A 227 -14.46 -4.92 -22.02
N ARG A 228 -14.54 -6.02 -22.79
CA ARG A 228 -14.02 -7.33 -22.36
C ARG A 228 -12.51 -7.34 -22.20
N ASN A 229 -11.78 -6.61 -23.04
CA ASN A 229 -10.34 -6.45 -22.86
C ASN A 229 -10.00 -5.66 -21.58
N GLU A 230 -10.74 -4.59 -21.28
CA GLU A 230 -10.57 -3.84 -20.02
C GLU A 230 -10.87 -4.72 -18.79
N ILE A 231 -11.96 -5.50 -18.80
CA ILE A 231 -12.27 -6.49 -17.74
C ILE A 231 -11.09 -7.46 -17.53
N ARG A 232 -10.48 -7.94 -18.61
CA ARG A 232 -9.31 -8.83 -18.53
C ARG A 232 -8.10 -8.13 -17.92
N MET A 233 -7.83 -6.87 -18.29
CA MET A 233 -6.75 -6.07 -17.70
C MET A 233 -6.98 -5.86 -16.20
N THR A 234 -8.22 -5.60 -15.80
CA THR A 234 -8.63 -5.47 -14.42
C THR A 234 -8.33 -6.74 -13.61
N SER A 235 -8.62 -7.93 -14.13
CA SER A 235 -8.26 -9.19 -13.46
C SER A 235 -6.74 -9.32 -13.25
N ILE A 236 -5.95 -9.06 -14.30
CA ILE A 236 -4.47 -9.15 -14.23
C ILE A 236 -3.92 -8.15 -13.21
N LEU A 237 -4.48 -6.94 -13.16
CA LEU A 237 -4.06 -5.93 -12.21
C LEU A 237 -4.39 -6.33 -10.76
N ARG A 238 -5.55 -6.94 -10.51
CA ARG A 238 -5.89 -7.47 -9.17
C ARG A 238 -4.93 -8.57 -8.72
N ASP A 239 -4.52 -9.46 -9.62
CA ASP A 239 -3.52 -10.49 -9.32
C ASP A 239 -2.16 -9.84 -8.99
N LYS A 240 -1.72 -8.86 -9.79
CA LYS A 240 -0.49 -8.07 -9.52
C LYS A 240 -0.55 -7.39 -8.15
N ILE A 241 -1.68 -6.78 -7.80
CA ILE A 241 -1.90 -6.13 -6.49
C ILE A 241 -1.76 -7.16 -5.36
N ASN A 242 -2.40 -8.33 -5.49
CA ASN A 242 -2.33 -9.35 -4.46
C ASN A 242 -0.91 -9.89 -4.28
N THR A 243 -0.20 -10.17 -5.37
CA THR A 243 1.21 -10.59 -5.32
C THR A 243 2.11 -9.54 -4.67
N HIS A 244 1.94 -8.26 -5.05
CA HIS A 244 2.69 -7.14 -4.47
C HIS A 244 2.48 -7.04 -2.96
N LEU A 245 1.22 -7.10 -2.49
CA LEU A 245 0.90 -7.04 -1.07
C LEU A 245 1.48 -8.22 -0.28
N GLN A 246 1.43 -9.44 -0.82
CA GLN A 246 2.01 -10.62 -0.15
C GLN A 246 3.54 -10.55 -0.08
N ASN A 247 4.19 -10.17 -1.18
CA ASN A 247 5.66 -10.04 -1.22
C ASN A 247 6.12 -8.92 -0.28
N GLY A 248 5.49 -7.75 -0.35
CA GLY A 248 5.82 -6.63 0.54
C GLY A 248 5.59 -6.96 2.02
N TYR A 249 4.51 -7.67 2.35
CA TYR A 249 4.31 -8.18 3.71
C TYR A 249 5.47 -9.09 4.15
N GLN A 250 5.87 -10.03 3.30
CA GLN A 250 6.94 -10.97 3.61
C GLN A 250 8.28 -10.25 3.83
N ASP A 251 8.64 -9.32 2.95
CA ASP A 251 9.88 -8.55 3.04
C ASP A 251 9.91 -7.69 4.30
N LEU A 252 8.83 -6.94 4.56
CA LEU A 252 8.70 -6.11 5.76
C LEU A 252 8.75 -6.95 7.04
N ARG A 253 8.09 -8.11 7.05
CA ARG A 253 8.09 -8.98 8.23
C ARG A 253 9.44 -9.63 8.47
N CYS A 254 10.09 -10.12 7.42
CA CYS A 254 11.44 -10.68 7.52
C CYS A 254 12.44 -9.66 8.05
N GLN A 255 12.39 -8.41 7.55
CA GLN A 255 13.29 -7.37 8.06
C GLN A 255 12.97 -7.00 9.51
N ALA A 256 11.68 -6.90 9.88
CA ALA A 256 11.29 -6.63 11.26
C ALA A 256 11.78 -7.72 12.23
N ASP A 257 11.62 -9.01 11.86
CA ASP A 257 12.10 -10.14 12.64
C ASP A 257 13.64 -10.14 12.76
N LEU A 258 14.35 -9.74 11.69
CA LEU A 258 15.80 -9.59 11.72
C LEU A 258 16.23 -8.48 12.69
N VAL A 259 15.63 -7.30 12.61
CA VAL A 259 15.88 -6.19 13.54
C VAL A 259 15.60 -6.60 14.98
N GLU A 260 14.50 -7.30 15.24
CA GLU A 260 14.16 -7.81 16.58
C GLU A 260 15.22 -8.79 17.10
N SER A 261 15.71 -9.69 16.25
CA SER A 261 16.75 -10.66 16.61
C SER A 261 18.09 -9.97 16.93
N VAL A 262 18.49 -8.99 16.13
CA VAL A 262 19.74 -8.24 16.32
C VAL A 262 19.64 -7.35 17.56
N LEU A 263 18.48 -6.73 17.81
CA LEU A 263 18.21 -5.98 19.04
C LEU A 263 18.30 -6.87 20.28
N ALA A 264 17.69 -8.06 20.25
CA ALA A 264 17.76 -9.01 21.35
C ALA A 264 19.20 -9.46 21.62
N GLN A 265 19.98 -9.74 20.57
CA GLN A 265 21.39 -10.06 20.69
C GLN A 265 22.17 -8.89 21.32
N ARG A 266 21.95 -7.66 20.84
CA ARG A 266 22.66 -6.47 21.36
C ARG A 266 22.35 -6.21 22.83
N ILE A 267 21.09 -6.34 23.24
CA ILE A 267 20.68 -6.21 24.64
C ILE A 267 21.39 -7.25 25.53
N ASN A 268 21.52 -8.50 25.06
CA ASN A 268 22.22 -9.55 25.80
C ASN A 268 23.72 -9.25 25.92
N GLU A 269 24.38 -8.83 24.84
CA GLU A 269 25.79 -8.44 24.85
C GLU A 269 26.07 -7.32 25.87
N ILE A 270 25.24 -6.27 25.89
CA ILE A 270 25.38 -5.16 26.84
C ILE A 270 25.06 -5.62 28.27
N SER A 271 24.05 -6.48 28.46
CA SER A 271 23.70 -7.04 29.78
C SER A 271 24.85 -7.87 30.37
N ASP A 272 25.49 -8.69 29.54
CA ASP A 272 26.65 -9.50 29.93
C ASP A 272 27.87 -8.63 30.26
N SER A 273 28.13 -7.60 29.45
CA SER A 273 29.18 -6.61 29.71
C SER A 273 28.95 -5.89 31.04
N LEU A 274 27.73 -5.41 31.28
CA LEU A 274 27.34 -4.76 32.53
C LEU A 274 27.51 -5.68 33.74
N TYR A 275 27.09 -6.95 33.63
CA TYR A 275 27.27 -7.93 34.69
C TYR A 275 28.75 -8.14 35.03
N ARG A 276 29.61 -8.29 34.01
CA ARG A 276 31.06 -8.44 34.20
C ARG A 276 31.68 -7.20 34.86
N LEU A 277 31.32 -6.00 34.41
CA LEU A 277 31.80 -4.75 35.00
C LEU A 277 31.40 -4.62 36.47
N LYS A 278 30.13 -4.91 36.81
CA LYS A 278 29.65 -4.91 38.20
C LYS A 278 30.40 -5.91 39.07
N LYS A 279 30.70 -7.11 38.54
CA LYS A 279 31.51 -8.12 39.25
C LYS A 279 32.93 -7.63 39.47
N HIS A 280 33.59 -7.04 38.47
CA HIS A 280 34.92 -6.46 38.63
C HIS A 280 34.94 -5.30 39.62
N LEU A 281 33.92 -4.45 39.63
CA LEU A 281 33.79 -3.37 40.60
C LEU A 281 33.74 -3.92 42.04
N GLN A 282 32.99 -5.00 42.29
CA GLN A 282 32.96 -5.65 43.60
C GLN A 282 34.33 -6.18 44.04
N LEU A 283 35.10 -6.76 43.12
CA LEU A 283 36.46 -7.23 43.40
C LEU A 283 37.39 -6.06 43.74
N VAL A 284 37.37 -4.98 42.95
CA VAL A 284 38.18 -3.78 43.21
C VAL A 284 37.82 -3.12 44.53
N ILE A 285 36.54 -3.09 44.92
CA ILE A 285 36.12 -2.58 46.23
C ILE A 285 36.68 -3.44 47.37
N ALA A 286 36.69 -4.78 47.21
CA ALA A 286 37.29 -5.68 48.20
C ALA A 286 38.81 -5.47 48.30
N ASP A 287 39.50 -5.32 47.17
CA ASP A 287 40.94 -5.07 47.11
C ASP A 287 41.31 -3.71 47.74
N ILE A 288 40.48 -2.68 47.55
CA ILE A 288 40.63 -1.37 48.23
C ILE A 288 40.56 -1.54 49.74
N ALA A 289 39.57 -2.26 50.26
CA ALA A 289 39.41 -2.48 51.69
C ALA A 289 40.62 -3.24 52.28
N GLU A 290 41.17 -4.21 51.54
CA GLU A 290 42.35 -4.95 51.98
C GLU A 290 43.64 -4.11 51.91
N ALA A 291 43.77 -3.25 50.89
CA ALA A 291 44.86 -2.29 50.78
C ALA A 291 44.84 -1.27 51.95
N GLU A 292 43.67 -0.77 52.34
CA GLU A 292 43.51 0.13 53.49
C GLU A 292 43.91 -0.54 54.81
N LYS A 293 43.54 -1.81 55.01
CA LYS A 293 44.01 -2.59 56.17
C LYS A 293 45.53 -2.77 56.15
N THR A 294 46.10 -3.09 54.99
CA THR A 294 47.55 -3.28 54.81
C THR A 294 48.31 -1.99 55.13
N ILE A 295 47.82 -0.84 54.65
CA ILE A 295 48.37 0.48 54.96
C ILE A 295 48.31 0.75 56.47
N THR A 296 47.19 0.45 57.11
CA THR A 296 47.03 0.62 58.56
C THR A 296 48.00 -0.28 59.32
N PHE A 297 48.15 -1.53 58.90
CA PHE A 297 49.11 -2.49 59.47
C PHE A 297 50.56 -2.00 59.34
N LEU A 298 50.96 -1.53 58.15
CA LEU A 298 52.30 -0.98 57.92
C LEU A 298 52.58 0.26 58.77
N LYS A 299 51.60 1.17 58.90
CA LYS A 299 51.70 2.35 59.79
C LYS A 299 51.92 1.94 61.25
N THR A 300 51.17 0.95 61.73
CA THR A 300 51.35 0.40 63.08
C THR A 300 52.72 -0.24 63.26
N GLN A 301 53.19 -1.04 62.29
CA GLN A 301 54.51 -1.67 62.36
C GLN A 301 55.66 -0.64 62.39
N ILE A 302 55.56 0.44 61.61
CA ILE A 302 56.53 1.54 61.65
C ILE A 302 56.56 2.16 63.05
N LEU A 303 55.39 2.53 63.59
CA LEU A 303 55.26 3.12 64.92
C LEU A 303 55.85 2.22 66.03
N GLU A 304 55.59 0.91 65.96
CA GLU A 304 56.13 -0.07 66.91
C GLU A 304 57.66 -0.15 66.88
N LYS A 305 58.32 0.16 65.75
CA LYS A 305 59.80 0.15 65.65
C LYS A 305 60.44 1.47 66.07
N GLU A 306 59.69 2.55 66.19
CA GLU A 306 60.21 3.85 66.66
C GLU A 306 60.69 3.79 68.13
N ALA A 307 59.95 3.10 69.01
CA ALA A 307 60.32 3.00 70.42
C ALA A 307 61.64 2.21 70.65
N PRO A 308 61.86 1.03 70.03
CA PRO A 308 63.16 0.36 70.02
C PRO A 308 64.28 1.22 69.43
N LEU A 309 64.04 1.91 68.31
CA LEU A 309 65.05 2.78 67.70
C LEU A 309 65.42 3.95 68.64
N LYS A 310 64.44 4.60 69.25
CA LYS A 310 64.67 5.66 70.25
C LYS A 310 65.48 5.12 71.43
N LYS A 311 65.17 3.92 71.92
CA LYS A 311 65.91 3.29 73.01
C LYS A 311 67.38 3.04 72.66
N VAL A 312 67.67 2.49 71.47
CA VAL A 312 69.07 2.24 71.06
C VAL A 312 69.82 3.55 70.82
N GLN A 313 69.19 4.55 70.22
CA GLN A 313 69.76 5.89 70.02
C GLN A 313 70.07 6.58 71.34
N THR A 314 69.15 6.56 72.30
CA THR A 314 69.39 7.12 73.65
C THR A 314 70.54 6.39 74.35
N ARG A 315 70.57 5.05 74.28
CA ARG A 315 71.68 4.26 74.87
C ARG A 315 73.03 4.61 74.22
N LEU A 316 73.06 4.77 72.90
CA LEU A 316 74.26 5.15 72.17
C LEU A 316 74.72 6.56 72.53
N HIS A 317 73.80 7.53 72.60
CA HIS A 317 74.08 8.90 73.03
C HIS A 317 74.68 8.95 74.44
N MET A 318 74.04 8.29 75.43
CA MET A 318 74.56 8.25 76.80
C MET A 318 75.96 7.62 76.89
N ARG A 319 76.27 6.62 76.03
CA ARG A 319 77.60 6.00 75.97
C ARG A 319 78.66 6.88 75.29
N ASN A 320 78.25 7.83 74.46
CA ASN A 320 79.14 8.81 73.84
C ASN A 320 79.57 9.93 74.80
N GLU A 321 78.86 10.10 75.92
CA GLU A 321 79.20 11.08 76.97
C GLU A 321 80.21 10.54 78.00
N ARG A 322 80.74 9.32 77.82
CA ARG A 322 81.73 8.74 78.73
C ARG A 322 83.05 9.53 78.64
N PRO A 323 83.67 9.92 79.77
CA PRO A 323 84.85 10.78 79.75
C PRO A 323 86.14 10.02 79.43
N ASN A 324 87.05 10.66 78.69
CA ASN A 324 88.45 10.23 78.47
C ASN A 324 88.57 8.77 77.99
N VAL A 325 89.34 7.94 78.70
CA VAL A 325 89.62 6.53 78.38
C VAL A 325 88.37 5.64 78.46
N GLU A 326 87.35 6.04 79.22
CA GLU A 326 86.08 5.29 79.32
C GLU A 326 85.22 5.41 78.05
N LEU A 327 85.57 6.32 77.12
CA LEU A 327 85.02 6.37 75.76
C LEU A 327 85.61 5.25 74.88
N CYS A 328 85.43 4.02 75.35
CA CYS A 328 85.94 2.82 74.72
C CYS A 328 84.91 2.24 73.74
N GLU A 329 85.37 1.91 72.53
CA GLU A 329 84.63 1.15 71.52
C GLU A 329 84.62 -0.34 71.87
N ASP A 330 83.90 -0.68 72.93
CA ASP A 330 83.71 -2.07 73.33
C ASP A 330 82.62 -2.78 72.48
N LYS A 331 82.51 -4.09 72.66
CA LYS A 331 81.53 -4.93 71.93
C LYS A 331 80.09 -4.44 72.09
N ALA A 332 79.74 -3.88 73.25
CA ALA A 332 78.41 -3.35 73.50
C ALA A 332 78.17 -2.05 72.71
N HIS A 333 79.17 -1.19 72.59
CA HIS A 333 79.11 0.02 71.78
C HIS A 333 78.94 -0.33 70.29
N THR A 334 79.75 -1.23 69.75
CA THR A 334 79.61 -1.71 68.36
C THR A 334 78.26 -2.38 68.13
N GLY A 335 77.77 -3.18 69.10
CA GLY A 335 76.44 -3.82 69.03
C GLY A 335 75.30 -2.81 68.93
N LEU A 336 75.33 -1.72 69.71
CA LEU A 336 74.31 -0.66 69.63
C LEU A 336 74.35 0.10 68.29
N ILE A 337 75.53 0.29 67.70
CA ILE A 337 75.67 0.90 66.36
C ILE A 337 75.01 -0.01 65.31
N ILE A 338 75.25 -1.32 65.37
CA ILE A 338 74.63 -2.30 64.45
C ILE A 338 73.12 -2.33 64.64
N GLU A 339 72.62 -2.47 65.88
CA GLU A 339 71.18 -2.48 66.20
C GLU A 339 70.50 -1.19 65.71
N CYS A 340 71.14 -0.02 65.87
CA CYS A 340 70.61 1.24 65.35
C CYS A 340 70.52 1.26 63.83
N ARG A 341 71.53 0.74 63.11
CA ARG A 341 71.53 0.66 61.64
C ARG A 341 70.46 -0.30 61.15
N GLU A 342 70.32 -1.48 61.76
CA GLU A 342 69.33 -2.49 61.38
C GLU A 342 67.89 -1.99 61.61
N LEU A 343 67.62 -1.35 62.76
CA LEU A 343 66.30 -0.78 63.03
C LEU A 343 65.97 0.38 62.08
N ALA A 344 66.94 1.24 61.77
CA ALA A 344 66.76 2.31 60.78
C ALA A 344 66.47 1.76 59.38
N ALA A 345 67.23 0.75 58.94
CA ALA A 345 67.00 0.08 57.65
C ALA A 345 65.64 -0.63 57.60
N THR A 346 65.20 -1.25 58.70
CA THR A 346 63.88 -1.89 58.81
C THR A 346 62.76 -0.87 58.68
N ILE A 347 62.86 0.27 59.38
CA ILE A 347 61.87 1.35 59.27
C ILE A 347 61.84 1.91 57.84
N GLN A 348 63.00 2.14 57.23
CA GLN A 348 63.08 2.60 55.85
C GLN A 348 62.39 1.61 54.88
N ALA A 349 62.66 0.31 55.00
CA ALA A 349 62.02 -0.71 54.16
C ALA A 349 60.50 -0.75 54.35
N LEU A 350 60.01 -0.60 55.59
CA LEU A 350 58.58 -0.51 55.88
C LEU A 350 57.95 0.77 55.30
N GLN A 351 58.66 1.91 55.35
CA GLN A 351 58.22 3.18 54.76
C GLN A 351 58.15 3.10 53.22
N GLU A 352 59.14 2.47 52.58
CA GLU A 352 59.12 2.23 51.13
C GLU A 352 57.94 1.33 50.73
N GLN A 353 57.68 0.27 51.51
CA GLN A 353 56.53 -0.60 51.25
C GLN A 353 55.19 0.10 51.50
N LEU A 354 55.12 0.99 52.50
CA LEU A 354 53.95 1.84 52.76
C LEU A 354 53.69 2.76 51.56
N ALA A 355 54.70 3.44 51.03
CA ALA A 355 54.56 4.31 49.87
C ALA A 355 54.06 3.55 48.63
N ARG A 356 54.54 2.31 48.41
CA ARG A 356 54.04 1.44 47.34
C ARG A 356 52.57 1.04 47.54
N ALA A 357 52.18 0.71 48.77
CA ALA A 357 50.80 0.36 49.10
C ALA A 357 49.85 1.56 48.92
N GLU A 358 50.26 2.76 49.35
CA GLU A 358 49.49 4.00 49.17
C GLU A 358 49.33 4.36 47.68
N ALA A 359 50.38 4.22 46.87
CA ALA A 359 50.29 4.40 45.42
C ALA A 359 49.35 3.37 44.76
N SER A 360 49.44 2.10 45.16
CA SER A 360 48.53 1.06 44.67
C SER A 360 47.07 1.33 45.03
N LEU A 361 46.80 1.81 46.25
CA LEU A 361 45.46 2.21 46.67
C LEU A 361 44.90 3.34 45.80
N SER A 362 45.72 4.36 45.50
CA SER A 362 45.32 5.45 44.60
C SER A 362 44.90 4.93 43.21
N ASN A 363 45.68 4.00 42.63
CA ASN A 363 45.37 3.40 41.34
C ASN A 363 44.08 2.57 41.37
N LEU A 364 43.84 1.82 42.46
CA LEU A 364 42.59 1.07 42.65
C LEU A 364 41.38 2.02 42.77
N GLN A 365 41.53 3.14 43.47
CA GLN A 365 40.48 4.16 43.58
C GLN A 365 40.16 4.80 42.23
N GLU A 366 41.16 5.05 41.38
CA GLU A 366 40.95 5.52 40.00
C GLU A 366 40.22 4.47 39.16
N THR A 367 40.70 3.23 39.18
CA THR A 367 40.07 2.09 38.49
C THR A 367 38.61 1.91 38.92
N ARG A 368 38.30 2.08 40.21
CA ARG A 368 36.93 2.05 40.72
C ARG A 368 36.06 3.12 40.04
N ARG A 369 36.54 4.37 39.96
CA ARG A 369 35.81 5.47 39.32
C ARG A 369 35.61 5.23 37.82
N ASP A 370 36.60 4.66 37.14
CA ASP A 370 36.47 4.28 35.73
C ASP A 370 35.39 3.21 35.52
N LEU A 371 35.40 2.16 36.35
CA LEU A 371 34.38 1.11 36.31
C LEU A 371 32.98 1.64 36.62
N GLU A 372 32.83 2.50 37.62
CA GLU A 372 31.55 3.16 37.94
C GLU A 372 31.02 3.99 36.77
N ARG A 373 31.89 4.75 36.10
CA ARG A 373 31.53 5.52 34.89
C ARG A 373 31.09 4.61 33.75
N GLU A 374 31.83 3.55 33.47
CA GLU A 374 31.50 2.62 32.37
C GLU A 374 30.20 1.84 32.67
N ILE A 375 29.95 1.48 33.93
CA ILE A 375 28.68 0.87 34.36
C ILE A 375 27.51 1.82 34.08
N ALA A 376 27.64 3.10 34.41
CA ALA A 376 26.59 4.09 34.15
C ALA A 376 26.30 4.25 32.63
N VAL A 377 27.33 4.19 31.79
CA VAL A 377 27.18 4.19 30.31
C VAL A 377 26.38 2.95 29.86
N LYS A 378 26.76 1.75 30.33
CA LYS A 378 26.10 0.50 29.97
C LYS A 378 24.65 0.43 30.47
N GLU A 379 24.36 0.98 31.65
CA GLU A 379 23.00 1.10 32.19
C GLU A 379 22.14 2.04 31.36
N ASN A 380 22.69 3.18 30.90
CA ASN A 380 22.01 4.07 29.96
C ASN A 380 21.67 3.35 28.65
N THR A 381 22.63 2.62 28.07
CA THR A 381 22.42 1.84 26.84
C THR A 381 21.30 0.81 26.99
N LEU A 382 21.27 0.06 28.10
CA LEU A 382 20.16 -0.87 28.38
C LEU A 382 18.84 -0.14 28.57
N MET A 383 18.83 1.01 29.23
CA MET A 383 17.61 1.81 29.38
C MET A 383 17.05 2.23 28.00
N VAL A 384 17.92 2.62 27.06
CA VAL A 384 17.53 2.96 25.70
C VAL A 384 17.04 1.72 24.93
N ASP A 385 17.89 0.72 24.73
CA ASP A 385 17.60 -0.40 23.83
C ASP A 385 16.50 -1.33 24.40
N LYS A 386 16.57 -1.66 25.70
CA LYS A 386 15.65 -2.61 26.33
C LYS A 386 14.34 -1.98 26.79
N ASN A 387 14.38 -0.79 27.37
CA ASN A 387 13.19 -0.20 28.00
C ASN A 387 12.44 0.78 27.08
N ARG A 388 13.05 1.27 26.00
CA ARG A 388 12.41 2.23 25.08
C ARG A 388 12.27 1.67 23.67
N VAL A 389 13.36 1.23 23.05
CA VAL A 389 13.33 0.69 21.67
C VAL A 389 12.56 -0.62 21.60
N GLN A 390 12.86 -1.60 22.46
CA GLN A 390 12.18 -2.90 22.40
C GLN A 390 10.64 -2.82 22.56
N PRO A 391 10.06 -2.02 23.50
CA PRO A 391 8.61 -1.82 23.55
C PRO A 391 8.04 -1.04 22.36
N LEU A 392 8.78 -0.07 21.81
CA LEU A 392 8.37 0.65 20.61
C LEU A 392 8.23 -0.30 19.42
N ARG A 393 9.20 -1.20 19.23
CA ARG A 393 9.20 -2.21 18.17
C ARG A 393 8.00 -3.16 18.23
N LYS A 394 7.45 -3.44 19.43
CA LYS A 394 6.23 -4.26 19.57
C LYS A 394 4.97 -3.62 18.95
N LYS A 395 5.02 -2.34 18.59
CA LYS A 395 3.93 -1.66 17.86
C LYS A 395 3.94 -1.96 16.36
N PHE A 396 4.87 -2.77 15.86
CA PHE A 396 4.91 -3.16 14.46
C PHE A 396 3.57 -3.80 14.02
N PRO A 397 3.00 -3.43 12.87
CA PRO A 397 1.66 -3.87 12.49
C PRO A 397 1.56 -5.39 12.27
N ALA A 398 0.37 -5.94 12.56
CA ALA A 398 0.05 -7.34 12.31
C ALA A 398 -0.19 -7.60 10.80
N ARG A 399 -0.11 -8.88 10.40
CA ARG A 399 -0.26 -9.31 8.99
C ARG A 399 -1.49 -8.73 8.28
N HIS A 400 -2.67 -8.80 8.92
CA HIS A 400 -3.91 -8.34 8.28
C HIS A 400 -3.85 -6.84 7.94
N LYS A 401 -3.26 -6.03 8.83
CA LYS A 401 -3.08 -4.59 8.64
C LYS A 401 -2.11 -4.28 7.49
N LEU A 402 -0.96 -4.96 7.43
CA LEU A 402 0.01 -4.79 6.35
C LEU A 402 -0.55 -5.21 4.98
N LEU A 403 -1.50 -6.15 4.96
CA LEU A 403 -2.23 -6.55 3.76
C LEU A 403 -3.42 -5.62 3.43
N GLY A 404 -3.66 -4.57 4.22
CA GLY A 404 -4.67 -3.54 3.99
C GLY A 404 -6.09 -3.89 4.42
N TYR A 405 -6.27 -4.93 5.24
CA TYR A 405 -7.57 -5.43 5.70
C TYR A 405 -8.05 -4.81 7.02
#